data_AF-A0A0D0SB38-F1
#
_entry.id   AF-A0A0D0SB38-F1
#
_cell.length_a   1.000
_cell.length_b   1.000
_cell.length_c   1.000
_cell.angle_alpha   90.00
_cell.angle_beta   90.00
_cell.angle_gamma   90.00
#
_symmetry.space_group_name_H-M   'P 1'
#
loop_
_entity.id
_entity.type
_entity.pdbx_description
1 polymer ?
#
loop_
_entity_poly.entity_id
_entity_poly.type
_entity_poly.pdbx_seq_one_letter_code
_entity_poly.pdbx_strand_id
1 'polypeptide(L)'
;MEAHVLRYWEEELGIDIPRNEMGHREYLEEHIQMFKKILDMKEDGYQLRAIRAALKKDLDNIQTIQAIEKDKALEPVPEEPIQKFQLVMNQILSQALEENNDKLGKLVDNKVSQLINLQEEREKERFRKLDELLRAYQIGNKARYEAAATRNSVIPLRRNKKNDYFLKEAFNENSNKNSNEKWEMDKSISHFKYRSIVIIHQL
;
A
#
# COMPACT_ATOMS: atom_id res chain seq x y z
N MET A 1 -11.96 12.40 8.22
CA MET A 1 -13.03 13.17 8.90
C MET A 1 -13.42 14.30 7.96
N GLU A 2 -14.71 14.44 7.63
CA GLU A 2 -15.17 15.51 6.74
C GLU A 2 -15.34 16.83 7.52
N ALA A 3 -15.04 17.97 6.88
CA ALA A 3 -15.08 19.29 7.51
C ALA A 3 -16.47 19.65 8.10
N HIS A 4 -17.54 19.10 7.53
CA HIS A 4 -18.90 19.30 8.01
C HIS A 4 -19.15 18.67 9.40
N VAL A 5 -18.45 17.58 9.72
CA VAL A 5 -18.59 16.87 11.01
C VAL A 5 -18.00 17.71 12.14
N LEU A 6 -16.86 18.35 11.91
CA LEU A 6 -16.22 19.22 12.90
C LEU A 6 -17.05 20.46 13.20
N ARG A 7 -17.75 21.01 12.19
CA ARG A 7 -18.70 22.11 12.39
C ARG A 7 -19.89 21.68 13.24
N TYR A 8 -20.47 20.52 12.96
CA TYR A 8 -21.56 19.99 13.77
C TYR A 8 -21.14 19.75 15.22
N TRP A 9 -19.92 19.26 15.44
CA TRP A 9 -19.39 19.04 16.79
C TRP A 9 -19.08 20.34 17.52
N GLU A 10 -18.57 21.36 16.83
CA GLU A 10 -18.38 22.72 17.37
C GLU A 10 -19.70 23.26 17.93
N GLU A 11 -20.80 23.17 17.17
CA GLU A 11 -22.13 23.64 17.56
C GLU A 11 -22.74 22.79 18.69
N GLU A 12 -22.69 21.46 18.59
CA GLU A 12 -23.32 20.55 19.58
C GLU A 12 -22.58 20.51 20.92
N LEU A 13 -21.25 20.46 20.89
CA LEU A 13 -20.42 20.42 22.09
C LEU A 13 -20.18 21.83 22.65
N GLY A 14 -20.36 22.87 21.83
CA GLY A 14 -20.11 24.26 22.20
C GLY A 14 -18.63 24.54 22.41
N ILE A 15 -17.78 23.96 21.55
CA ILE A 15 -16.33 24.15 21.56
C ILE A 15 -16.04 25.41 20.76
N ASP A 16 -15.33 26.38 21.36
CA ASP A 16 -14.88 27.57 20.63
C ASP A 16 -13.52 27.26 19.97
N ILE A 17 -13.49 27.23 18.63
CA ILE A 17 -12.25 26.99 17.88
C ILE A 17 -11.73 28.35 17.41
N PRO A 18 -10.49 28.74 17.77
CA PRO A 18 -9.94 30.02 17.38
C PRO A 18 -9.88 30.14 15.86
N ARG A 19 -10.14 31.35 15.39
CA ARG A 19 -10.05 31.72 13.98
C ARG A 19 -8.79 32.54 13.78
N ASN A 20 -8.12 32.31 12.67
CA ASN A 20 -6.98 33.12 12.27
C ASN A 20 -7.42 34.47 11.71
N GLU A 21 -6.44 35.31 11.39
CA GLU A 21 -6.65 36.65 10.84
C GLU A 21 -7.44 36.64 9.51
N MET A 22 -7.44 35.51 8.80
CA MET A 22 -8.18 35.28 7.55
C MET A 22 -9.56 34.62 7.78
N GLY A 23 -9.96 34.39 9.03
CA GLY A 23 -11.23 33.79 9.40
C GLY A 23 -11.29 32.26 9.30
N HIS A 24 -10.16 31.59 9.02
CA HIS A 24 -10.07 30.14 8.97
C HIS A 24 -9.88 29.53 10.36
N ARG A 25 -10.45 28.34 10.59
CA ARG A 25 -10.31 27.63 11.88
C ARG A 25 -8.88 27.15 12.06
N GLU A 26 -8.29 27.49 13.19
CA GLU A 26 -6.97 27.00 13.58
C GLU A 26 -7.10 25.90 14.64
N TYR A 27 -6.71 24.70 14.23
CA TYR A 27 -6.65 23.56 15.12
C TYR A 27 -5.26 23.50 15.75
N LEU A 28 -5.19 23.74 17.05
CA LEU A 28 -4.00 23.50 17.87
C LEU A 28 -3.96 22.02 18.29
N GLU A 29 -2.81 21.59 18.80
CA GLU A 29 -2.63 20.22 19.29
C GLU A 29 -3.67 19.85 20.36
N GLU A 30 -4.02 20.79 21.23
CA GLU A 30 -5.07 20.62 22.25
C GLU A 30 -6.44 20.31 21.63
N HIS A 31 -6.79 20.98 20.52
CA HIS A 31 -8.04 20.70 19.80
C HIS A 31 -8.01 19.29 19.20
N ILE A 32 -6.87 18.88 18.64
CA ILE A 32 -6.71 17.54 18.06
C ILE A 32 -6.86 16.46 19.14
N GLN A 33 -6.24 16.65 20.30
CA GLN A 33 -6.35 15.72 21.43
C GLN A 33 -7.79 15.63 21.97
N MET A 34 -8.46 16.77 22.10
CA MET A 34 -9.87 16.82 22.49
C MET A 34 -10.75 16.08 21.46
N PHE A 35 -10.54 16.28 20.16
CA PHE A 35 -11.30 15.57 19.13
C PHE A 35 -11.05 14.06 19.12
N LYS A 36 -9.83 13.61 19.42
CA LYS A 36 -9.54 12.18 19.64
C LYS A 36 -10.35 11.62 20.81
N LYS A 37 -10.34 12.30 21.96
CA LYS A 37 -11.14 11.89 23.13
C LYS A 37 -12.65 11.85 22.82
N ILE A 38 -13.15 12.83 22.07
CA ILE A 38 -14.55 12.86 21.63
C ILE A 38 -14.85 11.68 20.70
N LEU A 39 -13.92 11.34 19.79
CA LEU A 39 -14.08 10.22 18.88
C LEU A 39 -14.12 8.89 19.65
N ASP A 40 -13.20 8.68 20.59
CA ASP A 40 -13.17 7.48 21.43
C ASP A 40 -14.49 7.32 22.20
N MET A 41 -14.98 8.40 22.83
CA MET A 41 -16.28 8.39 23.51
C MET A 41 -17.45 8.15 22.54
N LYS A 42 -17.35 8.62 21.29
CA LYS A 42 -18.37 8.38 20.27
C LYS A 42 -18.38 6.91 19.85
N GLU A 43 -17.22 6.28 19.75
CA GLU A 43 -17.04 4.85 19.43
C GLU A 43 -17.54 3.95 20.55
N ASP A 44 -17.34 4.35 21.81
CA ASP A 44 -17.91 3.70 23.00
C ASP A 44 -19.44 3.85 23.12
N GLY A 45 -20.07 4.58 22.19
CA GLY A 45 -21.53 4.73 22.11
C GLY A 45 -22.11 5.86 22.94
N TYR A 46 -21.28 6.76 23.48
CA TYR A 46 -21.78 7.92 24.22
C TYR A 46 -22.45 8.94 23.29
N GLN A 47 -23.60 9.47 23.74
CA GLN A 47 -24.29 10.54 23.02
C GLN A 47 -23.53 11.87 23.16
N LEU A 48 -23.59 12.72 22.13
CA LEU A 48 -22.91 14.03 22.11
C LEU A 48 -23.25 14.91 23.34
N ARG A 49 -24.48 14.85 23.84
CA ARG A 49 -24.89 15.59 25.06
C ARG A 49 -24.18 15.09 26.32
N ALA A 50 -23.95 13.77 26.43
CA ALA A 50 -23.22 13.18 27.54
C ALA A 50 -21.73 13.54 27.47
N ILE A 51 -21.15 13.47 26.25
CA ILE A 51 -19.77 13.89 25.98
C ILE A 51 -19.58 15.37 26.35
N ARG A 52 -20.52 16.24 25.95
CA ARG A 52 -20.52 17.66 26.31
C ARG A 52 -20.53 17.88 27.82
N ALA A 53 -21.38 17.13 28.54
CA ALA A 53 -21.46 17.24 30.00
C ALA A 53 -20.16 16.76 30.68
N ALA A 54 -19.52 15.72 30.15
CA ALA A 54 -18.23 15.24 30.64
C ALA A 54 -17.12 16.28 30.41
N LEU A 55 -17.03 16.87 29.21
CA LEU A 55 -16.03 17.89 28.88
C LEU A 55 -16.15 19.15 29.76
N LYS A 56 -17.38 19.60 30.05
CA LYS A 56 -17.61 20.74 30.96
C LYS A 56 -17.18 20.43 32.39
N LYS A 57 -17.50 19.23 32.88
CA LYS A 57 -17.10 18.81 34.23
C LYS A 57 -15.58 18.73 34.38
N ASP A 58 -14.87 18.24 33.37
CA ASP A 58 -13.41 18.21 33.38
C ASP A 58 -12.83 19.63 33.51
N LEU A 59 -13.41 20.61 32.82
CA LEU A 59 -13.01 22.02 32.91
C LEU A 59 -13.33 22.62 34.30
N ASP A 60 -14.51 22.35 34.84
CA ASP A 60 -14.94 22.83 36.17
C ASP A 60 -14.11 22.20 37.30
N ASN A 61 -13.71 20.92 37.17
CA ASN A 61 -12.82 20.22 38.10
C ASN A 61 -11.42 20.84 38.15
N ILE A 62 -10.87 21.24 37.00
CA ILE A 62 -9.57 21.94 36.93
C ILE A 62 -9.67 23.30 37.65
N GLN A 63 -10.77 24.03 37.47
CA GLN A 63 -10.98 25.32 38.14
C GLN A 63 -11.19 25.19 39.65
N THR A 64 -11.88 24.15 40.10
CA THR A 64 -12.06 23.89 41.54
C THR A 64 -10.76 23.46 42.22
N ILE A 65 -9.91 22.69 41.56
CA ILE A 65 -8.58 22.34 42.10
C ILE A 65 -7.71 23.60 42.29
N GLN A 66 -7.72 24.53 41.32
CA GLN A 66 -7.00 25.80 41.43
C GLN A 66 -7.55 26.74 42.52
N ALA A 67 -8.84 26.62 42.86
CA ALA A 67 -9.46 27.37 43.96
C ALA A 67 -9.13 26.75 45.34
N ILE A 68 -9.04 25.42 45.44
CA ILE A 68 -8.70 24.71 46.69
C ILE A 68 -7.27 25.03 47.15
N GLU A 69 -6.35 25.32 46.24
CA GLU A 69 -4.97 25.72 46.56
C GLU A 69 -4.87 27.11 47.22
N LYS A 70 -5.88 27.97 47.07
CA LYS A 70 -5.85 29.34 47.63
C LYS A 70 -6.36 29.43 49.07
N ASP A 71 -7.18 28.47 49.52
CA ASP A 71 -7.86 28.55 50.82
C ASP A 71 -7.42 27.50 51.86
N LYS A 72 -6.47 26.61 51.54
CA LYS A 72 -5.90 25.67 52.53
C LYS A 72 -4.76 26.31 53.34
N ALA A 73 -5.12 27.16 54.30
CA ALA A 73 -4.36 27.27 55.54
C ALA A 73 -4.70 26.04 56.40
N LEU A 74 -3.98 24.92 56.22
CA LEU A 74 -4.24 23.66 56.92
C LEU A 74 -3.17 23.35 57.96
N GLU A 75 -3.62 22.92 59.13
CA GLU A 75 -2.81 22.34 60.19
C GLU A 75 -1.87 21.23 59.68
N PRO A 76 -0.68 21.08 60.28
CA PRO A 76 0.33 20.14 59.83
C PRO A 76 -0.11 18.69 60.13
N VAL A 77 -0.61 18.01 59.10
CA VAL A 77 -0.68 16.55 59.09
C VAL A 77 0.76 16.02 59.13
N PRO A 78 1.10 15.02 59.96
CA PRO A 78 2.46 14.48 60.01
C PRO A 78 2.88 13.99 58.62
N GLU A 79 3.89 14.65 58.03
CA GLU A 79 4.26 14.42 56.63
C GLU A 79 4.94 13.07 56.42
N GLU A 80 5.64 12.55 57.43
CA GLU A 80 6.41 11.29 57.42
C GLU A 80 5.68 10.05 56.85
N PRO A 81 4.49 9.65 57.33
CA PRO A 81 3.77 8.49 56.80
C PRO A 81 3.23 8.73 55.38
N ILE A 82 2.83 9.96 55.07
CA ILE A 82 2.33 10.34 53.74
C ILE A 82 3.48 10.31 52.72
N GLN A 83 4.66 10.81 53.10
CA GLN A 83 5.86 10.76 52.26
C GLN A 83 6.31 9.32 52.00
N LYS A 84 6.30 8.45 53.01
CA LYS A 84 6.63 7.01 52.85
C LYS A 84 5.63 6.32 51.94
N PHE A 85 4.34 6.62 52.10
CA PHE A 85 3.31 6.09 51.21
C PHE A 85 3.50 6.58 49.77
N GLN A 86 3.75 7.87 49.57
CA GLN A 86 4.03 8.45 48.26
C GLN A 86 5.27 7.80 47.62
N LEU A 87 6.33 7.55 48.39
CA LEU A 87 7.54 6.89 47.92
C LEU A 87 7.25 5.47 47.41
N VAL A 88 6.55 4.68 48.22
CA VAL A 88 6.17 3.29 47.84
C VAL A 88 5.24 3.30 46.63
N MET A 89 4.27 4.21 46.58
CA MET A 89 3.35 4.33 45.45
C MET A 89 4.09 4.71 44.16
N ASN A 90 5.02 5.66 44.24
CA ASN A 90 5.82 6.06 43.08
C ASN A 90 6.70 4.92 42.57
N GLN A 91 7.25 4.09 43.46
CA GLN A 91 8.01 2.90 43.07
C GLN A 91 7.12 1.86 42.38
N ILE A 92 5.96 1.55 42.95
CA ILE A 92 5.03 0.58 42.36
C ILE A 92 4.52 1.07 41.00
N LEU A 93 4.18 2.35 40.89
CA LEU A 93 3.74 2.96 39.63
C LEU A 93 4.85 2.97 38.58
N SER A 94 6.07 3.32 38.98
CA SER A 94 7.23 3.30 38.08
C SER A 94 7.49 1.89 37.57
N GLN A 95 7.47 0.89 38.45
CA GLN A 95 7.65 -0.51 38.09
C GLN A 95 6.54 -1.02 37.17
N ALA A 96 5.27 -0.68 37.44
CA ALA A 96 4.14 -1.06 36.60
C ALA A 96 4.21 -0.43 35.20
N LEU A 97 4.66 0.83 35.10
CA LEU A 97 4.87 1.51 33.82
C LEU A 97 6.05 0.92 33.05
N GLU A 98 7.15 0.63 33.72
CA GLU A 98 8.33 0.00 33.12
C GLU A 98 8.00 -1.38 32.55
N GLU A 99 7.30 -2.23 33.33
CA GLU A 99 6.85 -3.54 32.84
C GLU A 99 5.90 -3.44 31.65
N ASN A 100 5.05 -2.41 31.60
CA ASN A 100 4.14 -2.19 30.48
C ASN A 100 4.93 -1.77 29.23
N ASN A 101 5.82 -0.79 29.36
CA ASN A 101 6.68 -0.33 28.28
C ASN A 101 7.57 -1.46 27.75
N ASP A 102 8.09 -2.33 28.61
CA ASP A 102 8.87 -3.51 28.20
C ASP A 102 8.04 -4.52 27.42
N LYS A 103 6.80 -4.80 27.86
CA LYS A 103 5.88 -5.70 27.14
C LYS A 103 5.49 -5.12 25.79
N LEU A 104 5.15 -3.83 25.74
CA LEU A 104 4.84 -3.13 24.50
C LEU A 104 6.05 -3.09 23.57
N GLY A 105 7.24 -2.78 24.09
CA GLY A 105 8.50 -2.77 23.35
C GLY A 105 8.76 -4.12 22.68
N LYS A 106 8.65 -5.22 23.42
CA LYS A 106 8.80 -6.58 22.88
C LYS A 106 7.78 -6.91 21.79
N LEU A 107 6.52 -6.50 21.95
CA LEU A 107 5.48 -6.74 20.94
C LEU A 107 5.74 -5.95 19.66
N VAL A 108 6.11 -4.67 19.80
CA VAL A 108 6.46 -3.81 18.67
C VAL A 108 7.70 -4.34 17.97
N ASP A 109 8.75 -4.69 18.69
CA ASP A 109 9.99 -5.25 18.13
C ASP A 109 9.73 -6.55 17.35
N ASN A 110 8.93 -7.46 17.93
CA ASN A 110 8.55 -8.69 17.26
C ASN A 110 7.76 -8.42 15.97
N LYS A 111 6.82 -7.46 16.00
CA LYS A 111 6.02 -7.14 14.82
C LYS A 111 6.87 -6.48 13.73
N VAL A 112 7.74 -5.55 14.10
CA VAL A 112 8.68 -4.90 13.19
C VAL A 112 9.60 -5.94 12.55
N SER A 113 10.16 -6.86 13.35
CA SER A 113 11.01 -7.95 12.86
C SER A 113 10.28 -8.83 11.84
N GLN A 114 9.02 -9.19 12.11
CA GLN A 114 8.20 -9.95 11.16
C GLN A 114 7.96 -9.18 9.85
N LEU A 115 7.68 -7.88 9.93
CA LEU A 115 7.45 -7.05 8.75
C LEU A 115 8.71 -6.90 7.90
N ILE A 116 9.87 -6.72 8.53
CA ILE A 116 11.18 -6.67 7.85
C ILE A 116 11.42 -7.99 7.12
N ASN A 117 11.25 -9.13 7.79
CA ASN A 117 11.44 -10.43 7.16
C ASN A 117 10.49 -10.64 5.97
N LEU A 118 9.21 -10.27 6.09
CA LEU A 118 8.25 -10.36 4.99
C LEU A 118 8.60 -9.45 3.82
N GLN A 119 9.13 -8.26 4.10
CA GLN A 119 9.60 -7.34 3.07
C GLN A 119 10.83 -7.91 2.36
N GLU A 120 11.82 -8.42 3.11
CA GLU A 120 13.01 -9.05 2.56
C GLU A 120 12.68 -10.24 1.67
N GLU A 121 11.77 -11.14 2.08
CA GLU A 121 11.36 -12.27 1.26
C GLU A 121 10.70 -11.82 -0.05
N ARG A 122 9.84 -10.78 -0.01
CA ARG A 122 9.24 -10.21 -1.22
C ARG A 122 10.29 -9.59 -2.15
N GLU A 123 11.28 -8.90 -1.58
CA GLU A 123 12.38 -8.33 -2.35
C GLU A 123 13.24 -9.44 -2.97
N LYS A 124 13.57 -10.49 -2.21
CA LYS A 124 14.28 -11.69 -2.71
C LYS A 124 13.54 -12.33 -3.87
N GLU A 125 12.22 -12.46 -3.81
CA GLU A 125 11.42 -12.98 -4.93
C GLU A 125 11.50 -12.08 -6.17
N ARG A 126 11.46 -10.76 -5.99
CA ARG A 126 11.61 -9.80 -7.10
C ARG A 126 12.99 -9.93 -7.73
N PHE A 127 14.05 -10.03 -6.93
CA PHE A 127 15.41 -10.26 -7.43
C PHE A 127 15.55 -11.62 -8.11
N ARG A 128 14.94 -12.68 -7.57
CA ARG A 128 14.92 -14.01 -8.19
C ARG A 128 14.27 -14.00 -9.56
N LYS A 129 13.14 -13.31 -9.73
CA LYS A 129 12.48 -13.13 -11.02
C LYS A 129 13.35 -12.35 -12.00
N LEU A 130 14.03 -11.30 -11.51
CA LEU A 130 14.95 -10.50 -12.33
C LEU A 130 16.14 -11.34 -12.82
N ASP A 131 16.74 -12.15 -11.94
CA ASP A 131 17.84 -13.06 -12.29
C ASP A 131 17.41 -14.14 -13.28
N GLU A 132 16.21 -14.69 -13.12
CA GLU A 132 15.63 -15.66 -14.06
C GLU A 132 15.45 -15.04 -15.46
N LEU A 133 14.93 -13.82 -15.53
CA LEU A 133 14.80 -13.08 -16.79
C LEU A 133 16.17 -12.76 -17.41
N LEU A 134 17.15 -12.34 -16.59
CA LEU A 134 18.50 -12.08 -17.05
C LEU A 134 19.14 -13.35 -17.62
N ARG A 135 18.94 -14.49 -16.96
CA ARG A 135 19.44 -15.79 -17.41
C ARG A 135 18.76 -16.24 -18.70
N ALA A 136 17.44 -16.08 -18.81
CA ALA A 136 16.70 -16.37 -20.04
C ALA A 136 17.18 -15.49 -21.20
N TYR A 137 17.45 -14.21 -20.96
CA TYR A 137 18.01 -13.30 -21.95
C TYR A 137 19.42 -13.72 -22.38
N GLN A 138 20.29 -14.07 -21.43
CA GLN A 138 21.64 -14.55 -21.71
C GLN A 138 21.64 -15.85 -22.51
N ILE A 139 20.79 -16.83 -22.15
CA ILE A 139 20.64 -18.09 -22.88
C ILE A 139 20.08 -17.84 -24.29
N GLY A 140 19.03 -17.02 -24.41
CA GLY A 140 18.43 -16.70 -25.70
C GLY A 140 19.39 -16.01 -26.66
N ASN A 141 20.22 -15.09 -26.14
CA ASN A 141 21.28 -14.46 -26.92
C ASN A 141 22.39 -15.44 -27.26
N LYS A 142 22.87 -16.25 -26.31
CA LYS A 142 23.91 -17.25 -26.55
C LYS A 142 23.48 -18.28 -27.60
N ALA A 143 22.24 -18.78 -27.54
CA ALA A 143 21.67 -19.69 -28.53
C ALA A 143 21.59 -19.05 -29.94
N ARG A 144 21.33 -17.74 -30.03
CA ARG A 144 21.38 -16.99 -31.29
C ARG A 144 22.81 -16.84 -31.82
N TYR A 145 23.78 -16.57 -30.95
CA TYR A 145 25.20 -16.51 -31.33
C TYR A 145 25.74 -17.89 -31.73
N GLU A 146 25.34 -18.97 -31.05
CA GLU A 146 25.71 -20.35 -31.37
C GLU A 146 25.04 -20.85 -32.67
N ALA A 147 23.77 -20.51 -32.92
CA ALA A 147 23.08 -20.78 -34.18
C ALA A 147 23.64 -19.97 -35.36
N ALA A 148 24.11 -18.74 -35.12
CA ALA A 148 24.78 -17.94 -36.13
C ALA A 148 26.21 -18.44 -36.42
N ALA A 149 26.94 -18.91 -35.41
CA ALA A 149 28.28 -19.48 -35.56
C ALA A 149 28.26 -20.83 -36.30
N THR A 150 27.27 -21.69 -36.02
CA THR A 150 27.07 -22.96 -36.75
C THR A 150 26.59 -22.75 -38.19
N ARG A 151 25.86 -21.67 -38.48
CA ARG A 151 25.53 -21.28 -39.86
C ARG A 151 26.75 -20.77 -40.64
N ASN A 152 27.78 -20.28 -39.95
CA ASN A 152 29.02 -19.80 -40.56
C ASN A 152 30.11 -20.88 -40.72
N SER A 153 29.91 -22.12 -40.28
CA SER A 153 30.85 -23.23 -40.55
C SER A 153 30.50 -24.08 -41.77
N VAL A 154 29.45 -23.73 -42.53
CA VAL A 154 29.17 -24.37 -43.81
C VAL A 154 30.11 -23.78 -44.86
N ILE A 155 31.23 -24.47 -45.07
CA ILE A 155 32.17 -24.23 -46.16
C ILE A 155 31.36 -24.14 -47.47
N PRO A 156 31.38 -23.02 -48.21
CA PRO A 156 30.71 -22.97 -49.49
C PRO A 156 31.44 -23.88 -50.48
N LEU A 157 30.83 -25.01 -50.83
CA LEU A 157 31.24 -25.82 -51.97
C LEU A 157 31.22 -24.93 -53.21
N ARG A 158 32.41 -24.62 -53.74
CA ARG A 158 32.60 -23.94 -55.04
C ARG A 158 31.83 -24.71 -56.12
N ARG A 159 30.72 -24.17 -56.60
CA ARG A 159 30.08 -24.64 -57.83
C ARG A 159 31.00 -24.30 -59.01
N ASN A 160 31.67 -25.31 -59.56
CA ASN A 160 32.41 -25.16 -60.80
C ASN A 160 31.42 -24.93 -61.94
N LYS A 161 31.47 -23.72 -62.50
CA LYS A 161 30.64 -23.26 -63.61
C LYS A 161 31.21 -23.77 -64.93
N LYS A 162 31.12 -25.09 -65.18
CA LYS A 162 31.43 -25.69 -66.48
C LYS A 162 30.49 -26.87 -66.71
N ASN A 163 29.39 -26.60 -67.40
CA ASN A 163 28.60 -27.47 -68.30
C ASN A 163 27.14 -27.00 -68.30
N ASP A 164 26.92 -25.75 -68.75
CA ASP A 164 25.58 -25.15 -68.93
C ASP A 164 25.04 -25.35 -70.37
N TYR A 165 25.61 -26.28 -71.14
CA TYR A 165 25.15 -26.59 -72.49
C TYR A 165 25.10 -28.10 -72.69
N PHE A 166 24.16 -28.84 -72.09
CA PHE A 166 23.74 -30.18 -72.57
C PHE A 166 22.51 -30.79 -71.86
N LEU A 167 21.66 -29.99 -71.19
CA LEU A 167 20.38 -30.47 -70.63
C LEU A 167 19.24 -29.47 -70.89
N LYS A 168 18.99 -29.15 -72.16
CA LYS A 168 17.81 -28.37 -72.59
C LYS A 168 16.81 -29.18 -73.42
N GLU A 169 16.94 -30.50 -73.46
CA GLU A 169 16.14 -31.36 -74.35
C GLU A 169 15.36 -32.50 -73.66
N ALA A 170 15.22 -32.48 -72.34
CA ALA A 170 14.30 -33.39 -71.66
C ALA A 170 13.56 -32.62 -70.56
N PHE A 171 12.22 -32.77 -70.51
CA PHE A 171 11.24 -32.04 -69.69
C PHE A 171 10.67 -30.76 -70.31
N ASN A 172 10.27 -30.83 -71.58
CA ASN A 172 9.12 -30.06 -72.05
C ASN A 172 8.10 -31.02 -72.65
N GLU A 173 7.31 -31.66 -71.78
CA GLU A 173 5.99 -32.23 -72.09
C GLU A 173 5.38 -32.72 -70.77
N ASN A 174 4.11 -32.39 -70.52
CA ASN A 174 3.27 -32.78 -69.38
C ASN A 174 3.50 -32.11 -68.01
N SER A 175 2.96 -30.90 -67.84
CA SER A 175 1.96 -30.60 -66.79
C SER A 175 1.33 -29.21 -67.02
N ASN A 176 0.72 -29.03 -68.19
CA ASN A 176 -0.31 -28.01 -68.35
C ASN A 176 -1.64 -28.64 -67.91
N LYS A 177 -1.92 -28.58 -66.62
CA LYS A 177 -3.24 -28.70 -65.97
C LYS A 177 -3.05 -28.46 -64.48
N ASN A 178 -3.78 -27.46 -63.98
CA ASN A 178 -4.05 -27.17 -62.57
C ASN A 178 -3.26 -26.02 -61.93
N SER A 179 -3.37 -24.84 -62.55
CA SER A 179 -3.12 -23.54 -61.92
C SER A 179 -4.40 -22.70 -61.95
N ASN A 180 -5.49 -23.21 -61.40
CA ASN A 180 -6.75 -22.45 -61.28
C ASN A 180 -7.62 -22.74 -60.03
N GLU A 181 -7.08 -23.34 -58.97
CA GLU A 181 -7.85 -23.59 -57.72
C GLU A 181 -7.07 -23.24 -56.44
N LYS A 182 -6.34 -22.12 -56.43
CA LYS A 182 -5.69 -21.64 -55.20
C LYS A 182 -5.73 -20.13 -55.01
N TRP A 183 -6.87 -19.52 -55.35
CA TRP A 183 -7.16 -18.11 -55.06
C TRP A 183 -8.60 -17.86 -54.56
N GLU A 184 -9.31 -18.88 -54.06
CA GLU A 184 -10.65 -18.73 -53.47
C GLU A 184 -10.76 -19.06 -51.96
N MET A 185 -9.69 -19.52 -51.30
CA MET A 185 -9.74 -19.79 -49.85
C MET A 185 -9.38 -18.60 -48.94
N ASP A 186 -8.81 -17.52 -49.48
CA ASP A 186 -8.37 -16.37 -48.67
C ASP A 186 -9.38 -15.21 -48.59
N LYS A 187 -10.57 -15.35 -49.20
CA LYS A 187 -11.66 -14.37 -49.05
C LYS A 187 -12.71 -14.75 -47.99
N SER A 188 -12.75 -16.00 -47.53
CA SER A 188 -13.72 -16.44 -46.51
C SER A 188 -13.22 -16.34 -45.06
N ILE A 189 -11.93 -16.05 -44.82
CA ILE A 189 -11.39 -15.94 -43.44
C ILE A 189 -11.35 -14.47 -42.96
N SER A 190 -11.48 -13.48 -43.86
CA SER A 190 -11.62 -12.07 -43.49
C SER A 190 -13.05 -11.66 -43.10
N HIS A 191 -14.07 -12.47 -43.46
CA HIS A 191 -15.48 -12.15 -43.19
C HIS A 191 -16.02 -12.68 -41.84
N PHE A 192 -15.19 -13.34 -41.03
CA PHE A 192 -15.61 -13.95 -39.76
C PHE A 192 -15.11 -13.23 -38.48
N LYS A 193 -14.43 -12.07 -38.61
CA LYS A 193 -13.94 -11.30 -37.44
C LYS A 193 -14.61 -9.94 -37.21
N TYR A 194 -15.60 -9.58 -38.03
CA TYR A 194 -16.38 -8.33 -37.88
C TYR A 194 -17.89 -8.53 -37.65
N ARG A 195 -18.30 -9.73 -37.23
CA ARG A 195 -19.70 -10.04 -36.88
C ARG A 195 -19.95 -10.30 -35.38
N SER A 196 -18.99 -9.96 -34.51
CA SER A 196 -19.13 -10.01 -33.04
C SER A 196 -19.47 -8.67 -32.38
N ILE A 197 -19.95 -7.65 -33.10
CA ILE A 197 -20.27 -6.33 -32.50
C ILE A 197 -21.74 -5.90 -32.65
N VAL A 198 -22.64 -6.72 -33.20
CA VAL A 198 -24.07 -6.32 -33.31
C VAL A 198 -25.03 -7.46 -32.99
N ILE A 199 -24.96 -8.05 -31.79
CA ILE A 199 -26.10 -8.73 -31.13
C ILE A 199 -25.90 -8.71 -29.59
N ILE A 200 -25.98 -7.53 -28.95
CA ILE A 200 -26.43 -7.36 -27.55
C ILE A 200 -27.11 -5.99 -27.45
N HIS A 201 -28.27 -5.84 -28.09
CA HIS A 201 -29.19 -4.73 -27.81
C HIS A 201 -30.59 -5.06 -28.32
N GLN A 202 -31.21 -6.12 -27.78
CA GLN A 202 -32.66 -6.34 -27.73
C GLN A 202 -32.94 -7.70 -27.09
N LEU A 203 -33.02 -7.69 -25.76
CA LEU A 203 -34.02 -8.32 -24.88
C LEU A 203 -33.58 -8.09 -23.42
#